data_AF-A0A9E2JFW3-F1
#
_entry.id   AF-A0A9E2JFW3-F1
#
_cell.length_a   1.000
_cell.length_b   1.000
_cell.length_c   1.000
_cell.angle_alpha   90.00
_cell.angle_beta   90.00
_cell.angle_gamma   90.00
#
_symmetry.space_group_name_H-M   'P 1'
#
loop_
_entity.id
_entity.type
_entity.pdbx_description
1 polymer ?
#
loop_
_entity_poly.entity_id
_entity_poly.type
_entity_poly.pdbx_seq_one_letter_code
_entity_poly.pdbx_strand_id
1 'polypeptide(L)' 'MTCPRKLLVVSDRINNQGYPVAELTEPEKCNGCALCAEMCPDLVIEVWKS' A
#
# COMPACT_ATOMS: atom_id res chain seq x y z
N MET A 1 -4.11 -2.26 -6.64
CA MET A 1 -5.56 -2.52 -6.77
C MET A 1 -6.02 -3.83 -6.11
N THR A 2 -5.18 -4.53 -5.34
CA THR A 2 -5.44 -5.92 -4.91
C THR A 2 -5.57 -6.10 -3.41
N CYS A 3 -5.69 -5.01 -2.65
CA CYS A 3 -6.08 -5.14 -1.25
C CYS A 3 -7.51 -5.73 -1.21
N PRO A 4 -7.76 -6.93 -0.64
CA PRO A 4 -9.11 -7.51 -0.60
C PRO A 4 -10.09 -6.65 0.20
N ARG A 5 -9.54 -5.83 1.11
CA ARG A 5 -10.26 -4.88 1.95
C ARG A 5 -10.39 -3.50 1.31
N LYS A 6 -9.86 -3.31 0.10
CA LYS A 6 -9.91 -2.07 -0.69
C LYS A 6 -9.35 -0.85 0.05
N LEU A 7 -8.36 -1.05 0.91
CA LEU A 7 -7.77 0.00 1.72
C LEU A 7 -6.59 0.70 1.04
N LEU A 8 -5.93 0.05 0.09
CA LEU A 8 -4.73 0.58 -0.58
C LEU A 8 -5.12 1.32 -1.86
N VAL A 9 -4.81 2.61 -1.92
CA VAL A 9 -5.08 3.51 -3.06
C VAL A 9 -3.80 4.17 -3.55
N VAL A 10 -3.81 4.66 -4.78
CA VAL A 10 -2.80 5.62 -5.26
C VAL A 10 -3.27 7.00 -4.81
N SER A 11 -2.48 7.68 -3.99
CA SER A 11 -2.80 9.02 -3.51
C SER A 11 -2.40 10.09 -4.53
N ASP A 12 -2.89 11.31 -4.34
CA ASP A 12 -2.46 12.49 -5.11
C ASP A 12 -1.07 13.00 -4.69
N ARG A 13 -0.44 12.36 -3.69
CA ARG A 13 0.91 12.72 -3.25
C ARG A 13 1.95 12.16 -4.20
N ILE A 14 2.90 13.02 -4.56
CA ILE A 14 4.07 12.68 -5.34
C ILE A 14 5.30 12.70 -4.44
N ASN A 15 6.13 11.65 -4.50
CA ASN A 15 7.38 11.60 -3.75
C ASN A 15 8.50 12.43 -4.43
N ASN A 16 9.66 12.53 -3.78
CA ASN A 16 10.80 13.32 -4.30
C ASN A 16 11.39 12.79 -5.62
N GLN A 17 11.00 11.59 -6.06
CA GLN A 17 11.41 10.99 -7.32
C GLN A 17 10.36 11.19 -8.43
N GLY A 18 9.24 11.85 -8.14
CA GLY A 18 8.18 12.11 -9.12
C GLY A 18 7.12 11.01 -9.23
N TYR A 19 7.12 10.01 -8.35
CA TYR A 19 6.15 8.90 -8.40
C TYR A 19 4.93 9.14 -7.50
N PRO A 20 3.72 8.77 -7.96
CA PRO A 20 2.53 8.68 -7.11
C PRO A 20 2.75 7.69 -5.96
N VAL A 21 2.32 8.07 -4.76
CA VAL A 21 2.51 7.26 -3.55
C VAL A 21 1.28 6.37 -3.30
N ALA A 22 1.51 5.11 -2.95
CA ALA A 22 0.45 4.24 -2.46
C ALA A 22 0.18 4.51 -0.97
N GLU A 23 -1.08 4.67 -0.59
CA GLU A 23 -1.49 4.99 0.79
C GLU A 23 -2.67 4.12 1.24
N LEU A 24 -2.76 3.91 2.55
CA LEU A 24 -3.91 3.27 3.18
C LEU A 24 -4.95 4.33 3.56
N THR A 25 -6.20 4.16 3.11
CA THR A 25 -7.30 5.07 3.45
C THR A 25 -7.73 4.96 4.90
N GLU A 26 -7.70 3.74 5.45
CA GLU A 26 -8.09 3.42 6.83
C GLU A 26 -7.04 2.44 7.40
N PRO A 27 -5.84 2.92 7.78
CA PRO A 27 -4.73 2.08 8.21
C PRO A 27 -5.07 1.11 9.35
N GLU A 28 -5.92 1.54 10.27
CA GLU A 28 -6.41 0.77 11.42
C GLU A 28 -7.27 -0.45 11.01
N LYS A 29 -7.82 -0.45 9.80
CA LYS A 29 -8.56 -1.59 9.24
C LYS A 29 -7.66 -2.58 8.50
N CYS A 30 -6.37 -2.27 8.31
CA CYS A 30 -5.41 -3.19 7.71
C CYS A 30 -5.09 -4.32 8.69
N ASN A 31 -5.10 -5.56 8.21
CA ASN A 31 -4.82 -6.75 9.03
C ASN A 31 -3.41 -7.34 8.79
N GLY A 32 -2.55 -6.63 8.07
CA GLY A 32 -1.18 -7.06 7.80
C GLY A 32 -1.06 -8.32 6.93
N CYS A 33 -2.00 -8.58 6.00
CA CYS A 33 -1.99 -9.79 5.16
C CYS A 33 -0.87 -9.87 4.10
N ALA A 34 -0.06 -8.82 3.93
CA ALA A 34 1.08 -8.74 3.01
C ALA A 34 0.82 -8.93 1.50
N LEU A 35 -0.41 -9.25 1.06
CA LEU A 35 -0.72 -9.45 -0.37
C LEU A 35 -0.33 -8.26 -1.27
N CYS A 36 -0.44 -7.03 -0.78
CA CYS A 36 -0.01 -5.86 -1.55
C CYS A 36 1.51 -5.77 -1.73
N ALA A 37 2.29 -6.24 -0.75
CA ALA A 37 3.74 -6.32 -0.83
C ALA A 37 4.19 -7.44 -1.77
N GLU A 38 3.60 -8.64 -1.64
CA GLU A 38 3.95 -9.80 -2.48
C GLU A 38 3.72 -9.55 -3.97
N MET A 39 2.68 -8.80 -4.34
CA MET A 39 2.41 -8.50 -5.74
C MET A 39 3.05 -7.20 -6.24
N CYS A 40 3.77 -6.46 -5.40
CA CYS A 40 4.42 -5.23 -5.82
C CYS A 40 5.66 -5.59 -6.65
N PRO A 41 5.70 -5.28 -7.96
CA PRO A 41 6.83 -5.63 -8.82
C PRO A 41 8.12 -4.92 -8.39
N ASP A 42 7.97 -3.71 -7.83
CA ASP A 42 9.10 -2.85 -7.44
C ASP A 42 9.53 -3.08 -5.99
N LEU A 43 8.84 -3.96 -5.25
CA LEU A 43 9.11 -4.28 -3.85
C LEU A 43 9.16 -3.05 -2.92
N VAL A 44 8.33 -2.03 -3.21
CA VAL A 44 8.33 -0.75 -2.48
C VAL A 44 7.32 -0.69 -1.32
N ILE A 45 6.67 -1.80 -0.98
CA ILE A 45 5.67 -1.88 0.10
C ILE A 45 6.18 -2.81 1.18
N GLU A 46 6.24 -2.32 2.42
CA GLU A 46 6.53 -3.11 3.61
C GLU A 46 5.27 -3.25 4.48
N VAL A 47 5.06 -4.44 5.06
CA VAL A 47 3.89 -4.75 5.88
C VAL A 47 4.34 -5.38 7.19
N TRP A 48 3.92 -4.77 8.29
CA TRP A 48 4.14 -5.28 9.65
C TRP A 48 2.86 -5.90 10.18
N LYS A 49 3.01 -6.96 10.95
CA LYS A 49 1.91 -7.63 11.65
C LYS A 49 2.15 -7.50 13.15
N SER A 50 1.18 -6.93 13.84
CA SER A 50 1.13 -6.82 15.30
C SER A 50 0.92 -8.17 15.96
#